data_AF-S6II79-F1
#
_entry.id   AF-S6II79-F1
#
_cell.length_a   1.000
_cell.length_b   1.000
_cell.length_c   1.000
_cell.angle_alpha   90.00
_cell.angle_beta   90.00
_cell.angle_gamma   90.00
#
_symmetry.space_group_name_H-M   'P 1'
#
loop_
_entity.id
_entity.type
_entity.pdbx_description
1 polymer ?
#
loop_
_entity_poly.entity_id
_entity_poly.type
_entity_poly.pdbx_seq_one_letter_code
_entity_poly.pdbx_strand_id
1 'polypeptide(L)'
;MSRFKVGVSALFDPADTPHARTFLRAMSVARNGIPGFDRVHWQFCDDGANAERAAQVARQMVAAKVDLVIGHFSSDAAMVAADIYRQAGIGLLSPAATIDCLTLDNPNVFRFCPADRHLAKDLVAWLRRRQWNCVHIDADPSAHGQALAKVIAQAASDAGIRRTIAREQAQVEVFAGRLASSREHWHARRRSGSQRALVLTDDAASPYLGNAAAQDANTYVIGFGASRSSASESIAHHALFGAAPETYWRESLLMFHVLAQLARRAWRPTELLHALNHQTFTTPLGPVSFDQGEYRGARTRLWQVGPTGLMPIAD
;
A
#
# COMPACT_ATOMS: atom_id res chain seq x y z
N MET A 1 -13.24 17.20 27.58
CA MET A 1 -13.36 16.94 26.12
C MET A 1 -13.44 15.45 25.90
N SER A 2 -14.38 14.95 25.10
CA SER A 2 -14.41 13.54 24.70
C SER A 2 -13.17 13.21 23.88
N ARG A 3 -12.52 12.06 24.16
CA ARG A 3 -11.38 11.57 23.37
C ARG A 3 -11.85 11.18 21.96
N PHE A 4 -11.02 11.45 20.96
CA PHE A 4 -11.29 11.14 19.55
C PHE A 4 -11.10 9.62 19.33
N LYS A 5 -12.19 8.90 19.05
CA LYS A 5 -12.22 7.44 18.95
C LYS A 5 -11.81 6.99 17.54
N VAL A 6 -10.76 6.19 17.46
CA VAL A 6 -10.23 5.68 16.20
C VAL A 6 -10.29 4.16 16.22
N GLY A 7 -11.06 3.60 15.30
CA GLY A 7 -10.99 2.18 14.98
C GLY A 7 -9.74 1.89 14.16
N VAL A 8 -9.05 0.79 14.43
CA VAL A 8 -7.94 0.29 13.62
C VAL A 8 -8.25 -1.15 13.25
N SER A 9 -8.21 -1.47 11.97
CA SER A 9 -8.42 -2.83 11.50
C SER A 9 -7.41 -3.27 10.44
N ALA A 10 -6.86 -4.45 10.68
CA ALA A 10 -5.87 -5.13 9.86
C ALA A 10 -5.79 -6.61 10.28
N LEU A 11 -5.02 -7.42 9.55
CA LEU A 11 -4.45 -8.65 10.07
C LEU A 11 -3.21 -8.29 10.88
N PHE A 12 -3.24 -8.48 12.20
CA PHE A 12 -2.15 -8.03 13.08
C PHE A 12 -1.04 -9.06 13.30
N ASP A 13 -1.22 -10.30 12.82
CA ASP A 13 -0.18 -11.31 12.93
C ASP A 13 1.02 -10.93 12.03
N PRO A 14 2.19 -10.62 12.63
CA PRO A 14 3.37 -10.22 11.87
C PRO A 14 4.01 -11.40 11.10
N ALA A 15 3.61 -12.65 11.39
CA ALA A 15 4.02 -13.81 10.61
C ALA A 15 3.26 -13.88 9.28
N ASP A 16 2.02 -13.39 9.25
CA ASP A 16 1.18 -13.42 8.06
C ASP A 16 1.38 -12.20 7.16
N THR A 17 1.59 -11.01 7.73
CA THR A 17 1.83 -9.79 6.94
C THR A 17 2.83 -8.81 7.56
N PRO A 18 3.79 -8.29 6.77
CA PRO A 18 4.70 -7.24 7.23
C PRO A 18 4.00 -5.88 7.40
N HIS A 19 2.87 -5.63 6.73
CA HIS A 19 2.27 -4.30 6.68
C HIS A 19 1.74 -3.82 8.04
N ALA A 20 1.10 -4.71 8.80
CA ALA A 20 0.62 -4.38 10.14
C ALA A 20 1.79 -4.11 11.10
N ARG A 21 2.88 -4.88 11.01
CA ARG A 21 4.11 -4.61 11.77
C ARG A 21 4.65 -3.22 11.46
N THR A 22 4.75 -2.85 10.18
CA THR A 22 5.22 -1.52 9.77
C THR A 22 4.34 -0.41 10.33
N PHE A 23 3.03 -0.57 10.23
CA PHE A 23 2.06 0.36 10.82
C PHE A 23 2.21 0.49 12.34
N LEU A 24 2.33 -0.63 13.06
CA LEU A 24 2.50 -0.63 14.52
C LEU A 24 3.82 0.03 14.95
N ARG A 25 4.91 -0.18 14.19
CA ARG A 25 6.18 0.54 14.41
C ARG A 25 6.00 2.05 14.19
N ALA A 26 5.31 2.45 13.13
CA ALA A 26 5.03 3.86 12.84
C ALA A 26 4.16 4.47 13.95
N MET A 27 3.20 3.71 14.48
CA MET A 27 2.35 4.12 15.60
C MET A 27 3.17 4.29 16.89
N SER A 28 4.14 3.40 17.14
CA SER A 28 5.06 3.52 18.28
C SER A 28 5.86 4.81 18.21
N VAL A 29 6.38 5.18 17.04
CA VAL A 29 7.06 6.47 16.84
C VAL A 29 6.10 7.64 16.97
N ALA A 30 4.92 7.55 16.34
CA ALA A 30 3.90 8.59 16.38
C ALA A 30 3.46 8.93 17.82
N ARG A 31 3.22 7.91 18.64
CA ARG A 31 2.79 8.07 20.04
C ARG A 31 3.81 8.82 20.91
N ASN A 32 5.10 8.72 20.58
CA ASN A 32 6.18 9.37 21.33
C ASN A 32 6.65 10.69 20.70
N GLY A 33 6.40 10.90 19.41
CA GLY A 33 6.96 12.03 18.65
C GLY A 33 5.95 13.03 18.07
N ILE A 34 4.66 12.72 18.07
CA ILE A 34 3.64 13.57 17.44
C ILE A 34 2.72 14.19 18.52
N PRO A 35 2.79 15.53 18.74
CA PRO A 35 1.91 16.20 19.69
C PRO A 35 0.42 16.05 19.35
N GLY A 36 -0.40 15.77 20.36
CA GLY A 36 -1.86 15.60 20.24
C GLY A 36 -2.32 14.17 19.98
N PHE A 37 -1.39 13.22 19.78
CA PHE A 37 -1.71 11.81 19.59
C PHE A 37 -2.28 11.14 20.87
N ASP A 38 -1.98 11.71 22.03
CA ASP A 38 -2.50 11.33 23.37
C ASP A 38 -4.02 11.55 23.53
N ARG A 39 -4.63 12.31 22.61
CA ARG A 39 -6.08 12.56 22.56
C ARG A 39 -6.87 11.47 21.86
N VAL A 40 -6.17 10.53 21.22
CA VAL A 40 -6.78 9.42 20.48
C VAL A 40 -7.11 8.25 21.41
N HIS A 41 -8.34 7.76 21.34
CA HIS A 41 -8.76 6.51 21.95
C HIS A 41 -8.84 5.44 20.86
N TRP A 42 -8.01 4.41 20.99
CA TRP A 42 -7.88 3.35 20.00
C TRP A 42 -8.82 2.17 20.28
N GLN A 43 -9.42 1.63 19.22
CA GLN A 43 -10.08 0.33 19.21
C GLN A 43 -9.46 -0.51 18.09
N PHE A 44 -8.75 -1.58 18.45
CA PHE A 44 -8.14 -2.49 17.49
C PHE A 44 -9.05 -3.70 17.27
N CYS A 45 -9.31 -4.04 16.01
CA CYS A 45 -10.06 -5.24 15.64
C CYS A 45 -9.37 -5.94 14.47
N ASP A 46 -8.94 -7.17 14.71
CA ASP A 46 -8.29 -7.98 13.67
C ASP A 46 -9.33 -8.47 12.65
N ASP A 47 -9.10 -8.20 11.36
CA ASP A 47 -9.99 -8.57 10.26
C ASP A 47 -9.54 -9.85 9.50
N GLY A 48 -8.42 -10.46 9.89
CA GLY A 48 -7.88 -11.62 9.21
C GLY A 48 -7.52 -11.42 7.73
N ALA A 49 -7.39 -10.17 7.27
CA ALA A 49 -7.31 -9.80 5.85
C ALA A 49 -8.44 -10.42 5.01
N ASN A 50 -9.61 -10.63 5.62
CA ASN A 50 -10.73 -11.38 5.07
C ASN A 50 -11.99 -10.50 4.95
N ALA A 51 -12.66 -10.57 3.80
CA ALA A 51 -13.82 -9.73 3.48
C ALA A 51 -15.01 -9.91 4.45
N GLU A 52 -15.37 -11.15 4.80
CA GLU A 52 -16.50 -11.43 5.68
C GLU A 52 -16.25 -10.94 7.10
N ARG A 53 -15.04 -11.19 7.60
CA ARG A 53 -14.60 -10.74 8.93
C ARG A 53 -14.45 -9.22 8.97
N ALA A 54 -13.93 -8.59 7.91
CA ALA A 54 -13.89 -7.13 7.79
C ALA A 54 -15.29 -6.51 7.86
N ALA A 55 -16.31 -7.13 7.24
CA ALA A 55 -17.69 -6.67 7.35
C ALA A 55 -18.21 -6.70 8.80
N GLN A 56 -17.86 -7.75 9.56
CA GLN A 56 -18.20 -7.86 10.98
C GLN A 56 -17.51 -6.77 11.81
N VAL A 57 -16.21 -6.58 11.59
CA VAL A 57 -15.42 -5.52 12.24
C VAL A 57 -15.99 -4.15 11.93
N ALA A 58 -16.35 -3.87 10.67
CA ALA A 58 -16.93 -2.60 10.29
C ALA A 58 -18.23 -2.29 11.05
N ARG A 59 -19.13 -3.28 11.17
CA ARG A 59 -20.35 -3.15 12.00
C ARG A 59 -20.04 -2.93 13.46
N GLN A 60 -19.02 -3.57 14.02
CA GLN A 60 -18.57 -3.35 15.39
C GLN A 60 -18.04 -1.92 15.60
N MET A 61 -17.27 -1.38 14.65
CA MET A 61 -16.77 0.00 14.71
C MET A 61 -17.90 1.03 14.63
N VAL A 62 -18.90 0.80 13.76
CA VAL A 62 -20.12 1.62 13.69
C VAL A 62 -20.87 1.58 15.02
N ALA A 63 -21.09 0.39 15.59
CA ALA A 63 -21.77 0.23 16.87
C ALA A 63 -21.01 0.90 18.04
N ALA A 64 -19.68 0.85 18.01
CA ALA A 64 -18.80 1.51 18.98
C ALA A 64 -18.77 3.05 18.84
N LYS A 65 -19.37 3.57 17.76
CA LYS A 65 -19.40 5.00 17.42
C LYS A 65 -17.99 5.58 17.37
N VAL A 66 -17.10 4.93 16.61
CA VAL A 66 -15.79 5.51 16.31
C VAL A 66 -15.97 6.76 15.44
N ASP A 67 -15.09 7.75 15.61
CA ASP A 67 -15.11 8.98 14.83
C ASP A 67 -14.48 8.78 13.44
N LEU A 68 -13.55 7.84 13.34
CA LEU A 68 -12.76 7.54 12.15
C LEU A 68 -12.23 6.10 12.22
N VAL A 69 -12.00 5.46 11.07
CA VAL A 69 -11.30 4.18 10.98
C VAL A 69 -9.98 4.33 10.22
N ILE A 70 -8.95 3.64 10.71
CA ILE A 70 -7.70 3.38 10.00
C ILE A 70 -7.68 1.90 9.57
N GLY A 71 -7.38 1.68 8.31
CA GLY A 71 -7.42 0.35 7.70
C GLY A 71 -8.27 0.39 6.42
N HIS A 72 -8.84 -0.72 5.99
CA HIS A 72 -8.26 -2.04 6.18
C HIS A 72 -7.02 -2.15 5.29
N PHE A 73 -6.13 -3.09 5.59
CA PHE A 73 -4.83 -3.16 4.89
C PHE A 73 -4.93 -3.97 3.59
N SER A 74 -5.68 -5.05 3.62
CA SER A 74 -6.01 -5.81 2.40
C SER A 74 -7.06 -5.08 1.58
N SER A 75 -6.85 -4.99 0.27
CA SER A 75 -7.83 -4.48 -0.69
C SER A 75 -9.19 -5.20 -0.57
N ASP A 76 -9.18 -6.52 -0.39
CA ASP A 76 -10.40 -7.34 -0.27
C ASP A 76 -11.22 -6.96 0.98
N ALA A 77 -10.54 -6.72 2.11
CA ALA A 77 -11.16 -6.29 3.36
C ALA A 77 -11.64 -4.82 3.29
N ALA A 78 -10.82 -3.95 2.69
CA ALA A 78 -11.09 -2.52 2.63
C ALA A 78 -12.33 -2.20 1.80
N MET A 79 -12.53 -2.87 0.67
CA MET A 79 -13.71 -2.65 -0.17
C MET A 79 -15.02 -2.88 0.59
N VAL A 80 -15.14 -4.03 1.27
CA VAL A 80 -16.38 -4.39 1.99
C VAL A 80 -16.62 -3.48 3.19
N ALA A 81 -15.56 -3.11 3.91
CA ALA A 81 -15.68 -2.23 5.06
C ALA A 81 -15.99 -0.77 4.67
N ALA A 82 -15.41 -0.27 3.58
CA ALA A 82 -15.60 1.10 3.11
C ALA A 82 -17.07 1.42 2.85
N ASP A 83 -17.81 0.51 2.22
CA ASP A 83 -19.25 0.66 1.95
C ASP A 83 -20.07 0.78 3.24
N ILE A 84 -19.74 -0.02 4.26
CA ILE A 84 -20.42 0.01 5.56
C ILE A 84 -20.13 1.35 6.28
N TYR A 85 -18.88 1.80 6.25
CA TYR A 85 -18.49 3.08 6.82
C TYR A 85 -19.14 4.25 6.08
N ARG A 86 -19.26 4.17 4.75
CA ARG A 86 -19.91 5.18 3.92
C ARG A 86 -21.36 5.38 4.31
N GLN A 87 -22.11 4.29 4.48
CA GLN A 87 -23.50 4.33 4.94
C GLN A 87 -23.64 4.92 6.35
N ALA A 88 -22.64 4.73 7.21
CA ALA A 88 -22.59 5.28 8.57
C ALA A 88 -22.00 6.70 8.65
N GLY A 89 -21.50 7.27 7.53
CA GLY A 89 -20.84 8.57 7.53
C GLY A 89 -19.47 8.60 8.22
N ILE A 90 -18.79 7.45 8.32
CA ILE A 90 -17.47 7.31 8.96
C ILE A 90 -16.37 7.35 7.88
N GLY A 91 -15.34 8.16 8.11
CA GLY A 91 -14.18 8.23 7.23
C GLY A 91 -13.25 7.04 7.42
N LEU A 92 -12.67 6.57 6.31
CA LEU A 92 -11.66 5.50 6.29
C LEU A 92 -10.32 6.06 5.81
N LEU A 93 -9.30 6.08 6.66
CA LEU A 93 -7.93 6.33 6.24
C LEU A 93 -7.26 5.00 5.89
N SER A 94 -6.93 4.80 4.62
CA SER A 94 -6.30 3.56 4.16
C SER A 94 -4.81 3.75 3.91
N PRO A 95 -3.94 3.07 4.67
CA PRO A 95 -2.50 3.18 4.46
C PRO A 95 -1.98 2.28 3.34
N ALA A 96 -2.70 1.21 2.97
CA ALA A 96 -2.13 0.10 2.19
C ALA A 96 -3.03 -0.49 1.09
N ALA A 97 -4.35 -0.27 1.09
CA ALA A 97 -5.22 -0.90 0.09
C ALA A 97 -5.18 -0.17 -1.26
N THR A 98 -4.64 -0.82 -2.28
CA THR A 98 -4.30 -0.22 -3.60
C THR A 98 -5.39 -0.32 -4.65
N ILE A 99 -6.40 -1.17 -4.45
CA ILE A 99 -7.43 -1.44 -5.45
C ILE A 99 -8.15 -0.16 -5.89
N ASP A 100 -8.37 -0.04 -7.20
CA ASP A 100 -8.83 1.22 -7.81
C ASP A 100 -10.23 1.65 -7.36
N CYS A 101 -11.16 0.70 -7.29
CA CYS A 101 -12.56 0.97 -6.94
C CYS A 101 -12.74 1.47 -5.51
N LEU A 102 -11.75 1.26 -4.62
CA LEU A 102 -11.86 1.65 -3.22
C LEU A 102 -12.22 3.14 -3.06
N THR A 103 -11.55 4.02 -3.78
CA THR A 103 -11.79 5.48 -3.72
C THR A 103 -12.77 5.97 -4.80
N LEU A 104 -12.87 5.26 -5.93
CA LEU A 104 -13.81 5.61 -7.00
C LEU A 104 -15.26 5.42 -6.54
N ASP A 105 -15.53 4.37 -5.77
CA ASP A 105 -16.89 4.02 -5.33
C ASP A 105 -17.20 4.56 -3.92
N ASN A 106 -16.17 4.92 -3.13
CA ASN A 106 -16.32 5.34 -1.74
C ASN A 106 -15.67 6.70 -1.45
N PRO A 107 -16.43 7.81 -1.53
CA PRO A 107 -15.91 9.17 -1.29
C PRO A 107 -15.56 9.47 0.18
N ASN A 108 -15.82 8.54 1.09
CA ASN A 108 -15.40 8.61 2.50
C ASN A 108 -14.02 7.97 2.74
N VAL A 109 -13.37 7.44 1.70
CA VAL A 109 -12.04 6.82 1.80
C VAL A 109 -10.96 7.83 1.42
N PHE A 110 -9.90 7.86 2.23
CA PHE A 110 -8.72 8.70 2.03
C PHE A 110 -7.48 7.82 2.10
N ARG A 111 -6.90 7.52 0.94
CA ARG A 111 -5.80 6.60 0.76
C ARG A 111 -4.46 7.32 0.74
N PHE A 112 -3.48 6.76 1.46
CA PHE A 112 -2.12 7.28 1.53
C PHE A 112 -1.12 6.57 0.60
N CYS A 113 -1.38 5.31 0.22
CA CYS A 113 -0.59 4.63 -0.80
C CYS A 113 -1.07 4.96 -2.23
N PRO A 114 -0.26 4.70 -3.27
CA PRO A 114 -0.72 4.82 -4.65
C PRO A 114 -1.82 3.80 -5.01
N ALA A 115 -2.65 4.20 -5.97
CA ALA A 115 -3.63 3.35 -6.63
C ALA A 115 -2.97 2.35 -7.60
N ASP A 116 -3.63 1.21 -7.85
CA ASP A 116 -3.25 0.25 -8.89
C ASP A 116 -3.10 0.90 -10.27
N ARG A 117 -4.01 1.80 -10.65
CA ARG A 117 -3.89 2.58 -11.91
C ARG A 117 -2.65 3.46 -11.98
N HIS A 118 -2.18 3.98 -10.84
CA HIS A 118 -0.93 4.75 -10.80
C HIS A 118 0.28 3.82 -10.94
N LEU A 119 0.29 2.70 -10.21
CA LEU A 119 1.33 1.67 -10.36
C LEU A 119 1.44 1.17 -11.81
N ALA A 120 0.31 0.83 -12.44
CA ALA A 120 0.29 0.36 -13.81
C ALA A 120 0.81 1.40 -14.80
N LYS A 121 0.44 2.67 -14.64
CA LYS A 121 0.94 3.77 -15.46
C LYS A 121 2.46 3.92 -15.34
N ASP A 122 2.99 3.91 -14.12
CA ASP A 122 4.42 4.07 -13.87
C ASP A 122 5.23 2.84 -14.33
N LEU A 123 4.67 1.63 -14.15
CA LEU A 123 5.22 0.39 -14.70
C LEU A 123 5.34 0.49 -16.22
N VAL A 124 4.26 0.81 -16.91
CA VAL A 124 4.22 0.87 -18.37
C VAL A 124 5.15 1.96 -18.91
N ALA A 125 5.22 3.12 -18.25
CA ALA A 125 6.18 4.16 -18.59
C ALA A 125 7.63 3.65 -18.51
N TRP A 126 7.95 2.87 -17.48
CA TRP A 126 9.27 2.25 -17.32
C TRP A 126 9.53 1.15 -18.37
N LEU A 127 8.56 0.29 -18.65
CA LEU A 127 8.68 -0.73 -19.71
C LEU A 127 8.99 -0.09 -21.07
N ARG A 128 8.36 1.05 -21.39
CA ARG A 128 8.67 1.84 -22.60
C ARG A 128 10.09 2.38 -22.61
N ARG A 129 10.59 2.91 -21.49
CA ARG A 129 12.00 3.35 -21.38
C ARG A 129 12.98 2.20 -21.61
N ARG A 130 12.62 0.98 -21.20
CA ARG A 130 13.37 -0.26 -21.47
C ARG A 130 13.22 -0.80 -22.90
N GLN A 131 12.37 -0.18 -23.73
CA GLN A 131 12.02 -0.66 -25.06
C GLN A 131 11.45 -2.10 -25.06
N TRP A 132 10.79 -2.48 -23.97
CA TRP A 132 10.06 -3.75 -23.86
C TRP A 132 8.62 -3.54 -24.32
N ASN A 133 8.38 -3.84 -25.60
CA ASN A 133 7.11 -3.64 -26.30
C ASN A 133 6.27 -4.92 -26.38
N CYS A 134 6.74 -6.04 -25.83
CA CYS A 134 5.99 -7.29 -25.72
C CYS A 134 6.07 -7.84 -24.28
N VAL A 135 4.91 -7.95 -23.61
CA VAL A 135 4.81 -8.35 -22.21
C VAL A 135 3.89 -9.56 -22.04
N HIS A 136 4.31 -10.49 -21.17
CA HIS A 136 3.41 -11.50 -20.61
C HIS A 136 2.97 -11.04 -19.22
N ILE A 137 1.67 -11.06 -18.94
CA ILE A 137 1.11 -10.61 -17.66
C ILE A 137 0.35 -11.77 -17.05
N ASP A 138 0.68 -12.08 -15.81
CA ASP A 138 0.09 -13.16 -15.02
C ASP A 138 -0.19 -12.66 -13.59
N ALA A 139 -0.98 -13.41 -12.83
CA ALA A 139 -1.34 -13.06 -11.46
C ALA A 139 -1.60 -14.26 -10.56
N ASP A 140 -1.53 -14.03 -9.25
CA ASP A 140 -2.02 -14.98 -8.25
C ASP A 140 -3.57 -15.08 -8.30
N PRO A 141 -4.21 -16.07 -7.63
CA PRO A 141 -5.65 -16.26 -7.72
C PRO A 141 -6.45 -15.25 -6.87
N SER A 142 -5.82 -14.29 -6.20
CA SER A 142 -6.53 -13.31 -5.37
C SER A 142 -7.30 -12.31 -6.24
N ALA A 143 -8.41 -11.79 -5.72
CA ALA A 143 -9.22 -10.80 -6.44
C ALA A 143 -8.41 -9.54 -6.76
N HIS A 144 -7.58 -9.09 -5.80
CA HIS A 144 -6.65 -7.99 -6.01
C HIS A 144 -5.61 -8.28 -7.11
N GLY A 145 -4.89 -9.41 -7.07
CA GLY A 145 -3.89 -9.76 -8.09
C GLY A 145 -4.51 -9.83 -9.50
N GLN A 146 -5.69 -10.43 -9.62
CA GLN A 146 -6.44 -10.49 -10.87
C GLN A 146 -6.91 -9.11 -11.36
N ALA A 147 -7.34 -8.23 -10.45
CA ALA A 147 -7.72 -6.86 -10.79
C ALA A 147 -6.52 -6.04 -11.28
N LEU A 148 -5.40 -6.10 -10.54
CA LEU A 148 -4.17 -5.40 -10.88
C LEU A 148 -3.61 -5.85 -12.23
N ALA A 149 -3.59 -7.16 -12.52
CA ALA A 149 -3.18 -7.67 -13.83
C ALA A 149 -4.04 -7.13 -14.98
N LYS A 150 -5.36 -6.97 -14.79
CA LYS A 150 -6.24 -6.36 -15.79
C LYS A 150 -5.91 -4.88 -16.00
N VAL A 151 -5.67 -4.15 -14.91
CA VAL A 151 -5.29 -2.72 -14.96
C VAL A 151 -3.94 -2.53 -15.67
N ILE A 152 -2.95 -3.37 -15.38
CA ILE A 152 -1.65 -3.37 -16.08
C ILE A 152 -1.83 -3.71 -17.56
N ALA A 153 -2.65 -4.73 -17.89
CA ALA A 153 -2.91 -5.11 -19.27
C ALA A 153 -3.58 -3.98 -20.08
N GLN A 154 -4.54 -3.28 -19.47
CA GLN A 154 -5.18 -2.12 -20.08
C GLN A 154 -4.18 -0.99 -20.31
N ALA A 155 -3.40 -0.61 -19.28
CA ALA A 155 -2.40 0.44 -19.40
C ALA A 155 -1.32 0.11 -20.44
N ALA A 156 -0.91 -1.17 -20.54
CA ALA A 156 0.03 -1.64 -21.56
C ALA A 156 -0.55 -1.47 -22.97
N SER A 157 -1.81 -1.85 -23.18
CA SER A 157 -2.54 -1.67 -24.44
C SER A 157 -2.62 -0.20 -24.84
N ASP A 158 -3.03 0.68 -23.92
CA ASP A 158 -3.16 2.12 -24.16
C ASP A 158 -1.82 2.78 -24.54
N ALA A 159 -0.72 2.20 -24.06
CA ALA A 159 0.63 2.67 -24.36
C ALA A 159 1.29 2.00 -25.58
N GLY A 160 0.59 1.11 -26.28
CA GLY A 160 1.08 0.40 -27.46
C GLY A 160 2.04 -0.76 -27.16
N ILE A 161 2.08 -1.27 -25.92
CA ILE A 161 2.82 -2.47 -25.55
C ILE A 161 1.95 -3.69 -25.82
N ARG A 162 2.42 -4.61 -26.68
CA ARG A 162 1.71 -5.84 -27.03
C ARG A 162 1.70 -6.82 -25.86
N ARG A 163 0.52 -7.24 -25.41
CA ARG A 163 0.36 -8.37 -24.50
C ARG A 163 0.44 -9.70 -25.27
N THR A 164 1.13 -10.69 -24.71
CA THR A 164 1.19 -12.07 -25.24
C THR A 164 0.81 -13.10 -24.17
N ILE A 165 0.09 -14.14 -24.58
CA ILE A 165 -0.18 -15.33 -23.74
C ILE A 165 1.00 -16.31 -23.76
N ALA A 166 1.80 -16.28 -24.82
CA ALA A 166 2.98 -17.11 -25.00
C ALA A 166 4.19 -16.45 -24.31
N ARG A 167 4.60 -16.99 -23.14
CA ARG A 167 5.71 -16.46 -22.31
C ARG A 167 7.02 -16.38 -23.09
N GLU A 168 7.26 -17.30 -24.01
CA GLU A 168 8.44 -17.38 -24.87
C GLU A 168 8.55 -16.21 -25.85
N GLN A 169 7.41 -15.60 -26.23
CA GLN A 169 7.37 -14.44 -27.12
C GLN A 169 7.51 -13.10 -26.37
N ALA A 170 7.45 -13.10 -25.04
CA ALA A 170 7.53 -11.89 -24.23
C ALA A 170 8.97 -11.42 -24.06
N GLN A 171 9.21 -10.11 -24.07
CA GLN A 171 10.50 -9.54 -23.65
C GLN A 171 10.61 -9.51 -22.13
N VAL A 172 9.47 -9.36 -21.44
CA VAL A 172 9.36 -9.26 -19.99
C VAL A 172 8.08 -9.94 -19.50
N GLU A 173 8.18 -10.61 -18.36
CA GLU A 173 7.05 -11.15 -17.61
C GLU A 173 6.70 -10.18 -16.48
N VAL A 174 5.41 -9.94 -16.26
CA VAL A 174 4.89 -9.20 -15.12
C VAL A 174 4.01 -10.15 -14.32
N PHE A 175 4.25 -10.25 -13.01
CA PHE A 175 3.45 -11.06 -12.10
C PHE A 175 2.85 -10.18 -11.00
N ALA A 176 1.51 -10.10 -10.96
CA ALA A 176 0.76 -9.38 -9.94
C ALA A 176 0.28 -10.34 -8.84
N GLY A 177 0.77 -10.17 -7.62
CA GLY A 177 0.34 -11.03 -6.53
C GLY A 177 1.01 -10.75 -5.20
N ARG A 178 0.50 -11.43 -4.17
CA ARG A 178 0.97 -11.32 -2.79
C ARG A 178 2.40 -11.83 -2.66
N LEU A 179 3.08 -11.41 -1.60
CA LEU A 179 4.49 -11.72 -1.34
C LEU A 179 4.84 -13.20 -1.53
N ALA A 180 4.07 -14.11 -0.93
CA ALA A 180 4.33 -15.55 -0.98
C ALA A 180 4.24 -16.09 -2.42
N SER A 181 3.16 -15.75 -3.15
CA SER A 181 2.95 -16.16 -4.54
C SER A 181 3.96 -15.53 -5.49
N SER A 182 4.32 -14.26 -5.27
CA SER A 182 5.37 -13.56 -6.03
C SER A 182 6.73 -14.23 -5.86
N ARG A 183 7.09 -14.61 -4.62
CA ARG A 183 8.33 -15.35 -4.33
C ARG A 183 8.34 -16.74 -4.96
N GLU A 184 7.25 -17.47 -4.84
CA GLU A 184 7.11 -18.79 -5.45
C GLU A 184 7.21 -18.72 -6.97
N HIS A 185 6.49 -17.78 -7.60
CA HIS A 185 6.53 -17.55 -9.04
C HIS A 185 7.96 -17.25 -9.51
N TRP A 186 8.62 -16.28 -8.87
CA TRP A 186 10.00 -15.92 -9.20
C TRP A 186 10.95 -17.12 -9.14
N HIS A 187 10.94 -17.88 -8.03
CA HIS A 187 11.78 -19.06 -7.90
C HIS A 187 11.43 -20.15 -8.92
N ALA A 188 10.15 -20.35 -9.25
CA ALA A 188 9.74 -21.29 -10.29
C ALA A 188 10.30 -20.91 -11.67
N ARG A 189 10.26 -19.61 -12.03
CA ARG A 189 10.85 -19.12 -13.29
C ARG A 189 12.36 -19.38 -13.33
N ARG A 190 13.09 -19.08 -12.25
CA ARG A 190 14.55 -19.31 -12.20
C ARG A 190 14.91 -20.80 -12.17
N ARG A 191 14.16 -21.64 -11.45
CA ARG A 191 14.35 -23.11 -11.47
C ARG A 191 14.10 -23.72 -12.85
N SER A 192 13.21 -23.14 -13.66
CA SER A 192 12.99 -23.58 -15.05
C SER A 192 14.12 -23.17 -16.02
N GLY A 193 15.14 -22.46 -15.53
CA GLY A 193 16.26 -21.96 -16.34
C GLY A 193 15.98 -20.64 -17.05
N SER A 194 14.80 -20.03 -16.87
CA SER A 194 14.45 -18.76 -17.51
C SER A 194 15.33 -17.61 -17.00
N GLN A 195 16.00 -16.92 -17.93
CA GLN A 195 16.72 -15.66 -17.70
C GLN A 195 15.93 -14.42 -18.14
N ARG A 196 14.66 -14.62 -18.53
CA ARG A 196 13.79 -13.53 -18.98
C ARG A 196 13.59 -12.50 -17.88
N ALA A 197 13.48 -11.24 -18.28
CA ALA A 197 13.14 -10.16 -17.37
C ALA A 197 11.80 -10.44 -16.68
N LEU A 198 11.77 -10.26 -15.37
CA LEU A 198 10.59 -10.47 -14.54
C LEU A 198 10.35 -9.24 -13.68
N VAL A 199 9.13 -8.72 -13.68
CA VAL A 199 8.69 -7.65 -12.80
C VAL A 199 7.62 -8.20 -11.86
N LEU A 200 7.85 -8.07 -10.56
CA LEU A 200 6.87 -8.36 -9.52
C LEU A 200 6.22 -7.05 -9.05
N THR A 201 4.97 -7.11 -8.58
CA THR A 201 4.24 -5.94 -8.07
C THR A 201 4.52 -5.66 -6.59
N ASP A 202 3.80 -4.69 -6.03
CA ASP A 202 4.04 -3.96 -4.79
C ASP A 202 4.22 -4.82 -3.55
N ASP A 203 3.44 -5.90 -3.38
CA ASP A 203 3.59 -6.81 -2.24
C ASP A 203 4.95 -7.54 -2.22
N ALA A 204 5.62 -7.65 -3.38
CA ALA A 204 6.98 -8.18 -3.46
C ALA A 204 8.04 -7.16 -3.03
N ALA A 205 7.70 -5.89 -2.80
CA ALA A 205 8.60 -4.86 -2.30
C ALA A 205 8.85 -5.04 -0.79
N SER A 206 9.48 -6.17 -0.45
CA SER A 206 9.66 -6.66 0.91
C SER A 206 11.04 -7.32 1.07
N PRO A 207 11.74 -7.11 2.19
CA PRO A 207 12.97 -7.86 2.51
C PRO A 207 12.76 -9.39 2.49
N TYR A 208 11.53 -9.85 2.72
CA TYR A 208 11.17 -11.27 2.77
C TYR A 208 10.96 -11.91 1.40
N LEU A 209 11.03 -11.14 0.31
CA LEU A 209 11.09 -11.69 -1.04
C LEU A 209 12.34 -12.57 -1.20
N GLY A 210 13.45 -12.15 -0.59
CA GLY A 210 14.74 -12.83 -0.66
C GLY A 210 15.75 -12.11 -1.56
N ASN A 211 16.87 -12.78 -1.81
CA ASN A 211 18.01 -12.23 -2.55
C ASN A 211 18.20 -13.00 -3.85
N ALA A 212 18.59 -12.29 -4.90
CA ALA A 212 18.91 -12.90 -6.18
C ALA A 212 20.35 -13.42 -6.17
N ALA A 213 20.59 -14.55 -6.84
CA ALA A 213 21.95 -14.96 -7.14
C ALA A 213 22.61 -13.93 -8.08
N ALA A 214 23.94 -13.78 -8.05
CA ALA A 214 24.64 -12.75 -8.82
C ALA A 214 24.34 -12.78 -10.34
N GLN A 215 24.01 -13.97 -10.85
CA GLN A 215 23.60 -14.18 -12.24
C GLN A 215 22.16 -13.75 -12.56
N ASP A 216 21.27 -13.63 -11.57
CA ASP A 216 19.89 -13.17 -11.76
C ASP A 216 19.82 -11.64 -11.61
N ALA A 217 20.29 -10.93 -12.64
CA ALA A 217 20.27 -9.47 -12.70
C ALA A 217 19.00 -8.91 -13.38
N ASN A 218 18.04 -9.76 -13.74
CA ASN A 218 16.87 -9.38 -14.55
C ASN A 218 15.54 -9.50 -13.80
N THR A 219 15.58 -9.55 -12.47
CA THR A 219 14.38 -9.52 -11.62
C THR A 219 14.20 -8.13 -11.03
N TYR A 220 12.98 -7.60 -11.14
CA TYR A 220 12.61 -6.27 -10.73
C TYR A 220 11.35 -6.32 -9.87
N VAL A 221 11.18 -5.30 -9.05
CA VAL A 221 9.95 -5.07 -8.29
C VAL A 221 9.52 -3.64 -8.52
N ILE A 222 8.24 -3.42 -8.86
CA ILE A 222 7.60 -2.12 -8.75
C ILE A 222 6.70 -2.14 -7.52
N GLY A 223 6.74 -1.08 -6.73
CA GLY A 223 5.93 -0.98 -5.52
C GLY A 223 5.97 0.43 -4.95
N PHE A 224 5.76 0.55 -3.64
CA PHE A 224 5.67 1.84 -2.97
C PHE A 224 6.83 1.97 -1.99
N GLY A 225 7.76 2.84 -2.32
CA GLY A 225 8.91 3.07 -1.47
C GLY A 225 8.69 4.29 -0.61
N ALA A 226 9.17 4.26 0.64
CA ALA A 226 9.52 5.50 1.30
C ALA A 226 10.43 6.29 0.32
N SER A 227 10.01 7.50 -0.07
CA SER A 227 10.92 8.53 -0.59
C SER A 227 12.19 8.43 0.24
N ARG A 228 13.39 8.35 -0.37
CA ARG A 228 14.70 8.16 0.31
C ARG A 228 14.55 8.60 1.76
N SER A 229 14.30 7.65 2.67
CA SER A 229 14.26 7.98 4.08
C SER A 229 15.56 8.70 4.33
N SER A 230 15.51 9.88 4.94
CA SER A 230 16.75 10.60 5.18
C SER A 230 17.70 9.65 5.90
N ALA A 231 19.01 9.75 5.68
CA ALA A 231 19.94 8.86 6.38
C ALA A 231 19.68 8.87 7.90
N SER A 232 19.26 10.04 8.42
CA SER A 232 18.79 10.21 9.80
C SER A 232 17.53 9.39 10.14
N GLU A 233 16.50 9.37 9.29
CA GLU A 233 15.29 8.55 9.52
C GLU A 233 15.61 7.05 9.50
N SER A 234 16.45 6.61 8.56
CA SER A 234 16.91 5.21 8.52
C SER A 234 17.70 4.83 9.77
N ILE A 235 18.62 5.71 10.23
CA ILE A 235 19.39 5.49 11.46
C ILE A 235 18.47 5.42 12.68
N ALA A 236 17.53 6.36 12.81
CA ALA A 236 16.60 6.40 13.93
C ALA A 236 15.69 5.17 13.95
N HIS A 237 15.14 4.77 12.80
CA HIS A 237 14.33 3.56 12.69
C HIS A 237 15.16 2.30 13.01
N HIS A 238 16.40 2.23 12.53
CA HIS A 238 17.29 1.11 12.83
C HIS A 238 17.64 1.04 14.32
N ALA A 239 17.89 2.18 14.97
CA ALA A 239 18.14 2.24 16.41
C ALA A 239 16.95 1.73 17.25
N LEU A 240 15.71 1.97 16.79
CA LEU A 240 14.50 1.54 17.48
C LEU A 240 14.10 0.09 17.18
N PHE A 241 14.30 -0.37 15.94
CA PHE A 241 13.68 -1.61 15.44
C PHE A 241 14.66 -2.61 14.83
N GLY A 242 15.95 -2.31 14.80
CA GLY A 242 17.02 -3.16 14.25
C GLY A 242 16.94 -3.37 12.73
N ALA A 243 16.12 -2.59 12.02
CA ALA A 243 15.88 -2.74 10.59
C ALA A 243 15.66 -1.37 9.93
N ALA A 244 15.79 -1.31 8.60
CA ALA A 244 15.37 -0.14 7.84
C ALA A 244 13.83 -0.03 7.78
N PRO A 245 13.27 1.16 7.51
CA PRO A 245 11.84 1.30 7.26
C PRO A 245 11.36 0.44 6.09
N GLU A 246 10.20 -0.19 6.23
CA GLU A 246 9.56 -1.04 5.22
C GLU A 246 8.42 -0.28 4.50
N THR A 247 7.83 -0.93 3.49
CA THR A 247 6.67 -0.43 2.73
C THR A 247 5.52 -0.01 3.67
N TYR A 248 4.90 1.13 3.35
CA TYR A 248 3.85 1.81 4.14
C TYR A 248 4.32 2.52 5.42
N TRP A 249 5.61 2.53 5.73
CA TRP A 249 6.14 3.27 6.89
C TRP A 249 5.82 4.76 6.81
N ARG A 250 6.19 5.40 5.68
CA ARG A 250 6.05 6.83 5.49
C ARG A 250 4.58 7.24 5.38
N GLU A 251 3.80 6.43 4.67
CA GLU A 251 2.35 6.58 4.51
C GLU A 251 1.66 6.53 5.89
N SER A 252 2.05 5.59 6.74
CA SER A 252 1.54 5.49 8.11
C SER A 252 1.91 6.70 8.96
N LEU A 253 3.17 7.19 8.89
CA LEU A 253 3.58 8.40 9.61
C LEU A 253 2.83 9.65 9.16
N LEU A 254 2.68 9.86 7.84
CA LEU A 254 1.86 10.95 7.30
C LEU A 254 0.43 10.89 7.82
N MET A 255 -0.17 9.69 7.77
CA MET A 255 -1.52 9.45 8.29
C MET A 255 -1.63 9.78 9.78
N PHE A 256 -0.63 9.41 10.59
CA PHE A 256 -0.63 9.75 12.01
C PHE A 256 -0.46 11.26 12.28
N HIS A 257 0.30 11.98 11.44
CA HIS A 257 0.35 13.44 11.51
C HIS A 257 -0.98 14.10 11.15
N VAL A 258 -1.71 13.57 10.16
CA VAL A 258 -3.07 14.01 9.83
C VAL A 258 -4.01 13.71 11.00
N LEU A 259 -3.96 12.48 11.52
CA LEU A 259 -4.79 12.06 12.65
C LEU A 259 -4.59 12.94 13.89
N ALA A 260 -3.34 13.24 14.24
CA ALA A 260 -3.03 14.09 15.38
C ALA A 260 -3.58 15.52 15.22
N GLN A 261 -3.68 16.02 13.98
CA GLN A 261 -4.33 17.31 13.70
C GLN A 261 -5.85 17.21 13.83
N LEU A 262 -6.46 16.13 13.32
CA LEU A 262 -7.90 15.89 13.45
C LEU A 262 -8.31 15.75 14.92
N ALA A 263 -7.53 15.04 15.73
CA ALA A 263 -7.81 14.78 17.15
C ALA A 263 -7.75 16.02 18.06
N ARG A 264 -7.37 17.20 17.53
CA ARG A 264 -7.30 18.46 18.31
C ARG A 264 -8.66 19.02 18.70
N ARG A 265 -9.72 18.61 18.00
CA ARG A 265 -11.09 19.09 18.24
C ARG A 265 -12.11 17.97 18.04
N ALA A 266 -13.31 18.20 18.56
CA ALA A 266 -14.46 17.37 18.24
C ALA A 266 -15.01 17.75 16.85
N TRP A 267 -15.61 16.78 16.18
CA TRP A 267 -16.17 16.92 14.84
C TRP A 267 -17.60 16.43 14.79
N ARG A 268 -18.43 17.05 13.95
CA ARG A 268 -19.59 16.36 13.38
C ARG A 268 -19.11 15.49 12.21
N PRO A 269 -19.67 14.30 11.97
CA PRO A 269 -19.16 13.38 10.93
C PRO A 269 -19.00 14.03 9.54
N THR A 270 -20.00 14.81 9.11
CA THR A 270 -19.96 15.52 7.81
C THR A 270 -18.85 16.58 7.73
N GLU A 271 -18.54 17.24 8.84
CA GLU A 271 -17.45 18.23 8.89
C GLU A 271 -16.07 17.57 8.82
N LEU A 272 -15.92 16.39 9.42
CA LEU A 272 -14.67 15.64 9.37
C LEU A 272 -14.37 15.18 7.93
N LEU A 273 -15.35 14.59 7.26
CA LEU A 273 -15.22 14.19 5.86
C LEU A 273 -14.98 15.40 4.94
N HIS A 274 -15.65 16.52 5.19
CA HIS A 274 -15.40 17.76 4.46
C HIS A 274 -13.96 18.26 4.66
N ALA A 275 -13.44 18.25 5.90
CA ALA A 275 -12.07 18.65 6.16
C ALA A 275 -11.05 17.74 5.45
N LEU A 276 -11.25 16.42 5.49
CA LEU A 276 -10.39 15.47 4.78
C LEU A 276 -10.40 15.71 3.25
N ASN A 277 -11.53 16.10 2.67
CA ASN A 277 -11.65 16.36 1.23
C ASN A 277 -11.04 17.69 0.77
N HIS A 278 -11.08 18.73 1.61
CA HIS A 278 -10.80 20.10 1.17
C HIS A 278 -9.61 20.77 1.86
N GLN A 279 -9.08 20.19 2.94
CA GLN A 279 -7.95 20.77 3.67
C GLN A 279 -6.62 20.18 3.25
N THR A 280 -5.58 21.01 3.35
CA THR A 280 -4.19 20.56 3.34
C THR A 280 -3.69 20.47 4.77
N PHE A 281 -3.19 19.30 5.14
CA PHE A 281 -2.60 19.03 6.44
C PHE A 281 -1.08 19.17 6.34
N THR A 282 -0.51 20.09 7.11
CA THR A 282 0.94 20.28 7.12
C THR A 282 1.60 19.21 7.99
N THR A 283 2.60 18.52 7.46
CA THR A 283 3.40 17.53 8.23
C THR A 283 4.89 17.79 8.02
N PRO A 284 5.77 17.34 8.95
CA PRO A 284 7.22 17.39 8.76
C PRO A 284 7.72 16.63 7.52
N LEU A 285 6.93 15.67 7.01
CA LEU A 285 7.25 14.85 5.84
C LEU A 285 6.68 15.43 4.54
N GLY A 286 6.08 16.62 4.59
CA GLY A 286 5.43 17.30 3.47
C GLY A 286 3.91 17.49 3.68
N PRO A 287 3.27 18.35 2.87
CA PRO A 287 1.83 18.57 2.95
C PRO A 287 1.06 17.32 2.50
N VAL A 288 -0.04 17.02 3.21
CA VAL A 288 -1.00 15.99 2.83
C VAL A 288 -2.28 16.66 2.38
N SER A 289 -2.71 16.37 1.16
CA SER A 289 -4.03 16.71 0.63
C SER A 289 -4.48 15.60 -0.29
N PHE A 290 -5.80 15.48 -0.45
CA PHE A 290 -6.41 14.42 -1.22
C PHE A 290 -7.04 14.97 -2.50
N ASP A 291 -7.09 14.12 -3.53
CA ASP A 291 -7.83 14.34 -4.76
C ASP A 291 -8.75 13.14 -4.96
N GLN A 292 -10.06 13.33 -4.78
CA GLN A 292 -11.02 12.21 -4.82
C GLN A 292 -10.58 11.04 -3.93
N GLY A 293 -10.16 11.35 -2.69
CA GLY A 293 -9.65 10.35 -1.74
C GLY A 293 -8.20 9.90 -1.96
N GLU A 294 -7.52 10.31 -3.03
CA GLU A 294 -6.12 9.92 -3.29
C GLU A 294 -5.11 10.92 -2.74
N TYR A 295 -4.15 10.48 -1.94
CA TYR A 295 -3.06 11.34 -1.52
C TYR A 295 -2.21 11.82 -2.71
N ARG A 296 -2.15 13.15 -2.93
CA ARG A 296 -1.43 13.76 -4.07
C ARG A 296 0.07 13.49 -4.09
N GLY A 297 0.67 13.21 -2.93
CA GLY A 297 2.10 12.94 -2.80
C GLY A 297 2.48 11.46 -2.84
N ALA A 298 1.55 10.57 -3.15
CA ALA A 298 1.83 9.14 -3.31
C ALA A 298 2.74 8.92 -4.53
N ARG A 299 3.73 8.02 -4.42
CA ARG A 299 4.72 7.75 -5.49
C ARG A 299 5.04 6.26 -5.54
N THR A 300 5.26 5.74 -6.74
CA THR A 300 5.80 4.39 -6.94
C THR A 300 7.33 4.43 -6.93
N ARG A 301 7.95 3.26 -6.76
CA ARG A 301 9.39 3.07 -6.86
C ARG A 301 9.71 1.72 -7.49
N LEU A 302 10.88 1.66 -8.11
CA LEU A 302 11.42 0.46 -8.74
C LEU A 302 12.68 -0.01 -8.02
N TRP A 303 12.80 -1.33 -7.92
CA TRP A 303 13.97 -2.02 -7.40
C TRP A 303 14.40 -3.11 -8.36
N GLN A 304 15.70 -3.37 -8.37
CA GLN A 304 16.28 -4.60 -8.89
C GLN A 304 16.49 -5.55 -7.71
N VAL A 305 16.16 -6.83 -7.88
CA VAL A 305 16.50 -7.85 -6.88
C VAL A 305 17.96 -8.22 -7.09
N GLY A 306 18.79 -8.02 -6.07
CA GLY A 306 20.22 -8.27 -6.10
C GLY A 306 20.70 -9.21 -4.99
N PRO A 307 22.03 -9.39 -4.86
CA PRO A 307 22.63 -10.30 -3.87
C PRO A 307 22.33 -9.96 -2.41
N THR A 308 22.01 -8.69 -2.13
CA THR A 308 21.66 -8.18 -0.80
C THR A 308 20.17 -7.84 -0.66
N GLY A 309 19.34 -8.27 -1.63
CA GLY A 309 17.90 -8.02 -1.65
C GLY A 309 17.52 -6.89 -2.60
N LEU A 310 16.52 -6.10 -2.22
CA LEU A 310 15.98 -5.04 -3.07
C LEU A 310 16.91 -3.83 -3.15
N MET A 311 17.45 -3.57 -4.34
CA MET A 311 18.32 -2.44 -4.64
C MET A 311 17.54 -1.40 -5.46
N PRO A 312 17.35 -0.16 -4.97
CA PRO A 312 16.63 0.86 -5.72
C PRO A 312 17.28 1.14 -7.08
N ILE A 313 16.46 1.23 -8.13
CA ILE A 313 16.92 1.68 -9.45
C ILE A 313 16.87 3.21 -9.46
N ALA A 314 17.94 3.85 -9.93
CA ALA A 314 17.92 5.28 -10.22
C ALA A 314 17.08 5.51 -11.49
N ASP A 315 16.13 6.43 -11.42
CA ASP A 315 15.34 6.88 -12.57
C ASP A 315 16.21 7.63 -13.60
#